data_AF-L7YD24-F1
#
_entry.id   AF-L7YD24-F1
#
_cell.length_a   1.000
_cell.length_b   1.000
_cell.length_c   1.000
_cell.angle_alpha   90.00
_cell.angle_beta   90.00
_cell.angle_gamma   90.00
#
_symmetry.space_group_name_H-M   'P 1'
#
loop_
_entity.id
_entity.type
_entity.pdbx_description
1 polymer ?
#
loop_
_entity_poly.entity_id
_entity_poly.type
_entity_poly.pdbx_seq_one_letter_code
_entity_poly.pdbx_strand_id
1 'polypeptide(L)'
;MKTNFSIKDILKGKFLVKKNAYRSWNFIVFITILSLISITSSHMMDIKIRKITKISEEMKELKSEYADIHSKYMQMQLASVLNRLVNINGLKHLDEPPYELILEEKKEMDTRKK
;
A
#
# COMPACT_ATOMS: atom_id res chain seq x y z
N MET A 1 -2.43 -38.68 -46.26
CA MET A 1 -3.76 -38.03 -46.24
C MET A 1 -3.57 -36.57 -45.79
N LYS A 2 -3.51 -35.61 -46.72
CA LYS A 2 -3.23 -34.18 -46.43
C LYS A 2 -4.54 -33.44 -46.24
N THR A 3 -4.87 -33.05 -45.01
CA THR A 3 -5.95 -32.09 -44.76
C THR A 3 -5.40 -30.68 -44.91
N ASN A 4 -5.55 -30.12 -46.12
CA ASN A 4 -5.40 -28.68 -46.35
C ASN A 4 -6.60 -27.96 -45.71
N PHE A 5 -6.57 -27.74 -44.40
CA PHE A 5 -7.59 -26.95 -43.72
C PHE A 5 -7.33 -25.48 -44.04
N SER A 6 -7.92 -25.01 -45.15
CA SER A 6 -7.75 -23.65 -45.61
C SER A 6 -8.59 -22.71 -44.74
N ILE A 7 -8.05 -21.56 -44.37
CA ILE A 7 -8.75 -20.47 -43.66
C ILE A 7 -10.07 -20.10 -44.36
N LYS A 8 -10.12 -20.30 -45.67
CA LYS A 8 -11.32 -20.13 -46.51
C LYS A 8 -12.48 -21.05 -46.12
N ASP A 9 -12.22 -22.27 -45.65
CA ASP A 9 -13.26 -23.22 -45.23
C ASP A 9 -13.84 -22.88 -43.83
N ILE A 10 -13.04 -22.25 -42.96
CA ILE A 10 -13.50 -21.64 -41.69
C ILE A 10 -14.38 -20.43 -41.98
N LEU A 11 -13.91 -19.50 -42.82
CA LEU A 11 -14.66 -18.29 -43.16
C LEU A 11 -15.97 -18.62 -43.90
N LYS A 12 -15.99 -19.65 -44.76
CA LYS A 12 -17.21 -20.13 -45.42
C LYS A 12 -18.13 -20.95 -44.51
N GLY A 13 -17.79 -21.11 -43.22
CA GLY A 13 -18.66 -21.80 -42.27
C GLY A 13 -18.90 -23.27 -42.61
N LYS A 14 -17.96 -23.94 -43.30
CA LYS A 14 -18.12 -25.36 -43.68
C LYS A 14 -18.21 -26.29 -42.45
N PHE A 15 -17.78 -25.79 -41.29
CA PHE A 15 -17.97 -26.39 -39.96
C PHE A 15 -19.44 -26.39 -39.48
N LEU A 16 -20.27 -25.45 -39.97
CA LEU A 16 -21.70 -25.32 -39.64
C LEU A 16 -22.60 -26.19 -40.52
N VAL A 17 -22.18 -26.53 -41.75
CA VAL A 17 -23.02 -27.20 -42.76
C VAL A 17 -22.72 -28.71 -42.90
N LYS A 18 -21.67 -29.23 -42.26
CA LYS A 18 -21.38 -30.68 -42.27
C LYS A 18 -22.37 -31.47 -41.41
N LYS A 19 -22.49 -32.78 -41.68
CA LYS A 19 -23.37 -33.78 -41.04
C LYS A 19 -23.50 -33.73 -39.50
N ASN A 20 -22.56 -33.08 -38.78
CA ASN A 20 -22.56 -32.88 -37.33
C ASN A 20 -22.81 -31.40 -36.91
N ALA A 21 -23.56 -30.63 -37.72
CA ALA A 21 -23.87 -29.21 -37.54
C ALA A 21 -24.37 -28.84 -36.13
N TYR A 22 -25.12 -29.74 -35.48
CA TYR A 22 -25.64 -29.54 -34.12
C TYR A 22 -24.55 -29.25 -33.08
N ARG A 23 -23.38 -29.93 -33.17
CA ARG A 23 -22.28 -29.72 -32.22
C ARG A 23 -21.58 -28.37 -32.44
N SER A 24 -21.50 -27.93 -33.69
CA SER A 24 -20.92 -26.64 -34.08
C SER A 24 -21.80 -25.46 -33.64
N TRP A 25 -23.11 -25.58 -33.77
CA TRP A 25 -24.07 -24.52 -33.39
C TRP A 25 -23.99 -24.18 -31.90
N ASN A 26 -23.89 -25.19 -31.03
CA ASN A 26 -23.73 -24.98 -29.59
C ASN A 26 -22.45 -24.19 -29.24
N PHE A 27 -21.38 -24.37 -30.01
CA PHE A 27 -20.12 -23.62 -29.82
C PHE A 27 -20.25 -22.13 -30.21
N ILE A 28 -20.99 -21.80 -31.28
CA ILE A 28 -21.27 -20.41 -31.63
C ILE A 28 -22.10 -19.75 -30.53
N VAL A 29 -23.16 -20.42 -30.07
CA VAL A 29 -24.02 -19.91 -28.99
C VAL A 29 -23.19 -19.67 -27.72
N PHE A 30 -22.29 -20.60 -27.38
CA PHE A 30 -21.36 -20.45 -26.26
C PHE A 30 -20.49 -19.20 -26.38
N ILE A 31 -19.84 -18.96 -27.54
CA ILE A 31 -19.01 -17.76 -27.75
C ILE A 31 -19.85 -16.48 -27.69
N THR A 32 -21.07 -16.51 -28.22
CA THR A 32 -21.96 -15.34 -28.23
C THR A 32 -22.38 -14.97 -26.81
N ILE A 33 -22.74 -15.96 -25.99
CA ILE A 33 -23.05 -15.76 -24.56
C ILE A 33 -21.82 -15.26 -23.81
N LEU A 34 -20.65 -15.84 -24.06
CA LEU A 34 -19.39 -15.41 -23.46
C LEU A 34 -19.05 -13.95 -23.82
N SER A 35 -19.31 -13.56 -25.07
CA SER A 35 -19.15 -12.17 -25.52
C SER A 35 -20.09 -11.22 -24.78
N LEU A 36 -21.37 -11.58 -24.60
CA LEU A 36 -22.32 -10.81 -23.78
C LEU A 36 -21.85 -10.66 -22.32
N ILE A 37 -21.37 -11.75 -21.72
CA ILE A 37 -20.84 -11.74 -20.34
C ILE A 37 -19.60 -10.84 -20.23
N SER A 38 -18.75 -10.84 -21.24
CA SER A 38 -17.57 -9.97 -21.26
C SER A 38 -17.95 -8.49 -21.29
N ILE A 39 -18.87 -8.11 -22.19
CA ILE A 39 -19.35 -6.71 -22.32
C ILE A 39 -19.97 -6.22 -21.00
N THR A 40 -20.81 -7.05 -20.37
CA THR A 40 -21.47 -6.70 -19.11
C THR A 40 -20.48 -6.60 -17.94
N SER A 41 -19.50 -7.50 -17.87
CA SER A 41 -18.42 -7.45 -16.86
C SER A 41 -17.57 -6.19 -17.00
N SER A 42 -17.22 -5.78 -18.22
CA SER A 42 -16.44 -4.56 -18.47
C SER A 42 -17.15 -3.31 -17.93
N HIS A 43 -18.46 -3.18 -18.13
CA HIS A 43 -19.20 -2.02 -17.63
C HIS A 43 -19.22 -1.95 -16.08
N MET A 44 -19.27 -3.11 -15.40
CA MET A 44 -19.18 -3.15 -13.93
C MET A 44 -17.76 -2.83 -13.43
N MET A 45 -16.73 -3.22 -14.18
CA MET A 45 -15.34 -2.90 -13.87
C MET A 45 -15.10 -1.39 -13.89
N ASP A 46 -15.65 -0.68 -14.87
CA ASP A 46 -15.50 0.79 -14.97
C ASP A 46 -16.11 1.53 -13.78
N ILE A 47 -17.28 1.11 -13.31
CA ILE A 47 -17.94 1.70 -12.12
C ILE A 47 -17.09 1.47 -10.87
N LYS A 48 -16.55 0.25 -10.72
CA LYS A 48 -15.71 -0.11 -9.57
C LYS A 48 -14.41 0.71 -9.57
N ILE A 49 -13.77 0.88 -10.73
CA ILE A 49 -12.55 1.68 -10.87
C ILE A 49 -12.79 3.12 -10.43
N ARG A 50 -13.89 3.76 -10.88
CA ARG A 50 -14.21 5.13 -10.45
C ARG A 50 -14.37 5.27 -8.94
N LYS A 51 -14.97 4.26 -8.29
CA LYS A 51 -15.10 4.24 -6.81
C LYS A 51 -13.74 4.06 -6.14
N ILE A 52 -12.89 3.17 -6.67
CA ILE A 52 -11.53 2.95 -6.16
C ILE A 52 -10.70 4.22 -6.27
N THR A 53 -10.75 4.93 -7.40
CA THR A 53 -10.01 6.18 -7.59
C THR A 53 -10.39 7.23 -6.55
N LYS A 54 -11.70 7.43 -6.28
CA LYS A 54 -12.15 8.38 -5.24
C LYS A 54 -11.60 8.05 -3.86
N ILE A 55 -11.75 6.79 -3.43
CA ILE A 55 -11.25 6.36 -2.12
C ILE A 55 -9.72 6.46 -2.04
N SER A 56 -9.02 6.15 -3.14
CA SER A 56 -7.56 6.28 -3.21
C SER A 56 -7.09 7.73 -3.15
N GLU A 57 -7.88 8.67 -3.67
CA GLU A 57 -7.59 10.09 -3.60
C GLU A 57 -7.75 10.62 -2.18
N GLU A 58 -8.84 10.24 -1.49
CA GLU A 58 -9.03 10.52 -0.07
C GLU A 58 -7.89 9.95 0.80
N MET A 59 -7.45 8.71 0.53
CA MET A 59 -6.28 8.14 1.23
C MET A 59 -4.99 8.91 0.97
N LYS A 60 -4.80 9.41 -0.26
CA LYS A 60 -3.62 10.18 -0.63
C LYS A 60 -3.61 11.54 0.09
N GLU A 61 -4.76 12.20 0.15
CA GLU A 61 -4.94 13.48 0.86
C GLU A 61 -4.63 13.31 2.35
N LEU A 62 -5.24 12.33 3.01
CA LEU A 62 -5.00 12.06 4.43
C LEU A 62 -3.54 11.68 4.72
N LYS A 63 -2.91 10.91 3.82
CA LYS A 63 -1.50 10.55 3.95
C LYS A 63 -0.58 11.76 3.77
N SER A 64 -0.95 12.72 2.91
CA SER A 64 -0.23 13.98 2.75
C SER A 64 -0.29 14.81 4.02
N GLU A 65 -1.49 14.95 4.60
CA GLU A 65 -1.69 15.67 5.86
C GLU A 65 -0.88 15.03 7.01
N TYR A 66 -0.92 13.70 7.12
CA TYR A 66 -0.09 12.99 8.10
C TYR A 66 1.40 13.22 7.89
N ALA A 67 1.88 13.17 6.65
CA ALA A 67 3.29 13.39 6.33
C ALA A 67 3.74 14.81 6.72
N ASP A 68 2.91 15.82 6.48
CA ASP A 68 3.18 17.20 6.85
C ASP A 68 3.26 17.38 8.38
N ILE A 69 2.29 16.83 9.13
CA ILE A 69 2.28 16.86 10.60
C ILE A 69 3.49 16.13 11.16
N HIS A 70 3.80 14.94 10.63
CA HIS A 70 4.94 14.14 11.07
C HIS A 70 6.26 14.86 10.82
N SER A 71 6.43 15.47 9.64
CA SER A 71 7.59 16.29 9.30
C SER A 71 7.75 17.47 10.28
N LYS A 72 6.66 18.17 10.59
CA LYS A 72 6.67 19.29 11.55
C LYS A 72 7.06 18.82 12.95
N TYR A 73 6.54 17.67 13.40
CA TYR A 73 6.90 17.08 14.70
C TYR A 73 8.38 16.68 14.75
N MET A 74 8.92 16.08 13.68
CA MET A 74 10.35 15.75 13.60
C MET A 74 11.23 17.00 13.66
N GLN A 75 10.84 18.08 12.95
CA GLN A 75 11.57 19.34 12.98
C GLN A 75 11.59 19.96 14.39
N MET A 76 10.51 19.83 15.15
CA MET A 76 10.46 20.32 16.54
C MET A 76 11.37 19.53 17.50
N GLN A 77 11.63 18.25 17.22
CA GLN A 77 12.53 17.41 18.03
C GLN A 77 14.01 17.63 17.75
N LEU A 78 14.37 18.38 16.71
CA LEU A 78 15.77 18.65 16.40
C LEU A 78 16.45 19.35 17.59
N ALA A 79 17.60 18.82 18.00
CA ALA A 79 18.40 19.39 19.09
C ALA A 79 18.73 20.87 18.84
N SER A 80 18.93 21.28 17.59
CA SER A 80 19.15 22.69 17.22
C SER A 80 17.93 23.58 17.47
N VAL A 81 16.72 23.09 17.21
CA VAL A 81 15.45 23.80 17.46
C VAL A 81 15.19 23.88 18.96
N LEU A 82 15.38 22.77 19.69
CA LEU A 82 15.31 22.73 21.14
C LEU A 82 16.31 23.70 21.78
N ASN A 83 17.58 23.67 21.37
CA ASN A 83 18.62 24.59 21.87
C ASN A 83 18.26 26.06 21.59
N ARG A 84 17.67 26.36 20.43
CA ARG A 84 17.21 27.72 20.10
C ARG A 84 16.05 28.16 21.01
N LEU A 85 15.04 27.30 21.20
CA LEU A 85 13.89 27.56 22.08
C LEU A 85 14.32 27.75 23.54
N VAL A 86 15.22 26.88 24.02
CA VAL A 86 15.78 26.88 25.36
C VAL A 86 16.59 28.16 25.61
N ASN A 87 17.42 28.58 24.64
CA ASN A 87 18.20 29.82 24.71
C ASN A 87 17.30 31.08 24.73
N ILE A 88 16.24 31.11 23.92
CA ILE A 88 15.23 32.20 23.94
C ILE A 88 14.54 32.29 25.32
N ASN A 89 14.29 31.14 25.96
CA ASN A 89 13.66 31.06 27.27
C ASN A 89 14.65 31.27 28.44
N GLY A 90 15.90 31.68 28.17
CA GLY A 90 16.91 31.96 29.18
C GLY A 90 17.54 30.72 29.83
N LEU A 91 17.25 29.53 29.31
CA LEU A 91 17.83 28.27 29.75
C LEU A 91 19.09 28.00 28.92
N LYS A 92 20.17 27.55 29.56
CA LYS A 92 21.45 27.24 28.91
C LYS A 92 21.68 25.73 28.96
N HIS A 93 22.10 25.14 27.84
CA HIS A 93 22.55 23.75 27.84
C HIS A 93 23.81 23.64 28.70
N LEU A 94 23.90 22.58 29.51
CA LEU A 94 25.08 22.30 30.32
C LEU A 94 26.12 21.68 29.38
N ASP A 95 27.28 22.35 29.21
CA ASP A 95 28.37 21.85 28.35
C ASP A 95 29.04 20.60 28.93
N GLU A 96 28.87 20.36 30.23
CA GLU A 96 29.45 19.25 30.97
C GLU A 96 28.32 18.49 31.70
N PRO A 97 28.33 17.14 31.68
CA PRO A 97 27.30 16.35 32.34
C PRO A 97 27.32 16.58 33.87
N PRO A 98 26.15 16.57 34.54
CA PRO A 98 26.09 16.77 35.99
C PRO A 98 26.76 15.60 36.73
N TYR A 99 27.50 15.91 37.81
CA TYR A 99 28.13 14.90 38.65
C TYR A 99 27.08 14.14 39.48
N GLU A 100 27.17 12.82 39.49
CA GLU A 100 26.40 11.97 40.39
C GLU A 100 27.03 12.01 41.78
N LEU A 101 26.30 12.55 42.77
CA LEU A 101 26.72 12.52 44.16
C LEU A 101 26.39 11.14 44.73
N ILE A 102 27.36 10.23 44.73
CA ILE A 102 27.26 8.95 45.42
C ILE A 102 27.54 9.21 46.91
N LEU A 103 26.50 9.13 47.74
CA LEU A 103 26.66 9.16 49.20
C LEU A 103 27.23 7.80 49.64
N GLU A 104 28.52 7.76 49.97
CA GLU A 104 29.06 6.63 50.70
C GLU A 104 28.52 6.65 52.13
N GLU A 105 27.64 5.70 52.44
CA GLU A 105 27.17 5.46 53.79
C GLU A 105 28.39 5.01 54.63
N LYS A 106 28.83 5.91 55.51
CA LYS A 106 29.93 5.69 56.46
C LYS A 106 29.60 4.46 57.30
N LYS A 107 30.17 3.30 56.94
CA LYS A 107 30.14 2.11 57.79
C LYS A 107 30.71 2.48 59.16
N GLU A 108 29.82 2.49 60.15
CA GLU A 108 30.18 2.62 61.55
C GLU A 108 31.23 1.54 61.88
N MET A 109 32.42 1.98 62.29
CA MET A 109 33.46 1.10 62.78
C MET A 109 32.95 0.37 64.02
N ASP A 110 32.75 -0.93 63.87
CA ASP A 110 32.49 -1.91 64.92
C ASP A 110 33.48 -1.76 66.09
N THR A 111 33.06 -1.04 67.11
CA THR A 111 33.63 -1.12 68.44
C THR A 111 33.25 -2.47 69.06
N ARG A 112 34.02 -3.51 68.78
CA ARG A 112 34.28 -4.65 69.68
C ARG A 112 35.35 -5.58 69.09
N LYS A 113 36.61 -5.32 69.42
CA LYS A 113 37.56 -6.41 69.71
C LYS A 113 38.01 -6.32 71.16
N LYS A 114 37.68 -7.39 71.84
CA LYS A 114 38.11 -7.82 73.17
C LYS A 114 39.63 -7.99 73.23
#